data_AF-A0A9X7RJF4-F1
#
_entry.id   AF-A0A9X7RJF4-F1
#
_cell.length_a   1.000
_cell.length_b   1.000
_cell.length_c   1.000
_cell.angle_alpha   90.00
_cell.angle_beta   90.00
_cell.angle_gamma   90.00
#
_symmetry.space_group_name_H-M   'P 1'
#
loop_
_entity.id
_entity.type
_entity.pdbx_description
1 polymer ?
#
loop_
_entity_poly.entity_id
_entity_poly.type
_entity_poly.pdbx_seq_one_letter_code
_entity_poly.pdbx_strand_id
1 'polypeptide(L)'
;MAVTEQFSGGRDTTAKIESFTQKLSDRLQTMREMTYPPEARKVFGRTFSTTDLVRLLGVPESTLRTLTLEGKGPQPHRAENNRRIYTVDQVWELRAFLAELRPDDAHRLVPHRRPGEKLQVVAAANFKGGSSKTTTSVHLAHYLAIQGYRVLCVDLDPQASMTTTFGIQPDRDLRSGEDDDERTDTTYDALRYDNYRVPFSEVIRETYFPGIHLACGNLRLMDFEYDTPTALAERTTDELGLFFQRLDAVIQSVEEHYDVVVLDTPPSLGYTTMAALYAATGLIITVHPAMLDVSSCSQFLKMISDVTHTLSEGGAVFEHDFTKFLLTRVNPNDGPQKIMSGTMRDLFGTDVLVAEAIESTAIASAGVAKKSLYEIESGEVGRETLKRALESADRVNAEILDLIKSVWGREV
;
A
#
# COMPACT_ATOMS: atom_id res chain seq x y z
N MET A 1 12.26 45.25 53.77
CA MET A 1 13.21 44.11 53.80
C MET A 1 12.72 43.09 52.79
N ALA A 2 13.65 42.61 51.95
CA ALA A 2 13.49 41.79 50.74
C ALA A 2 12.40 40.70 50.82
N VAL A 3 11.48 40.56 49.86
CA VAL A 3 11.64 40.00 48.49
C VAL A 3 12.52 38.75 48.50
N THR A 4 11.90 37.61 48.76
CA THR A 4 12.43 36.29 48.42
C THR A 4 11.26 35.41 48.00
N GLU A 5 10.69 35.69 46.83
CA GLU A 5 9.97 34.68 46.07
C GLU A 5 10.83 34.34 44.87
N GLN A 6 11.54 33.22 45.02
CA GLN A 6 12.32 32.60 43.97
C GLN A 6 11.37 32.13 42.86
N PHE A 7 11.67 32.59 41.65
CA PHE A 7 11.31 31.97 40.39
C PHE A 7 11.40 30.44 40.46
N SER A 8 10.27 29.74 40.32
CA SER A 8 10.21 28.33 39.92
C SER A 8 9.44 28.14 38.60
N GLY A 9 9.41 29.17 37.76
CA GLY A 9 8.93 29.08 36.39
C GLY A 9 9.99 28.46 35.48
N GLY A 10 9.78 27.21 35.06
CA GLY A 10 10.36 26.70 33.81
C GLY A 10 11.45 25.64 33.94
N ARG A 11 11.10 24.45 34.42
CA ARG A 11 11.88 23.22 34.14
C ARG A 11 11.04 21.95 33.94
N ASP A 12 9.72 22.05 33.88
CA ASP A 12 8.94 20.88 33.55
C ASP A 12 8.93 20.68 32.03
N THR A 13 9.72 19.71 31.59
CA THR A 13 9.80 19.29 30.19
C THR A 13 8.46 18.73 29.73
N THR A 14 7.70 18.09 30.61
CA THR A 14 6.38 17.51 30.31
C THR A 14 5.38 18.61 29.95
N ALA A 15 5.20 19.62 30.80
CA ALA A 15 4.32 20.75 30.51
C ALA A 15 4.72 21.54 29.25
N LYS A 16 6.03 21.58 28.93
CA LYS A 16 6.51 22.19 27.67
C LYS A 16 6.17 21.33 26.46
N ILE A 17 6.37 20.01 26.53
CA ILE A 17 6.01 19.08 25.45
C ILE A 17 4.50 19.13 25.22
N GLU A 18 3.67 19.05 26.26
CA GLU A 18 2.21 19.18 26.17
C GLU A 18 1.81 20.50 25.50
N SER A 19 2.41 21.63 25.90
CA SER A 19 2.15 22.93 25.28
C SER A 19 2.55 22.97 23.80
N PHE A 20 3.66 22.32 23.42
CA PHE A 20 4.08 22.21 22.03
C PHE A 20 3.11 21.35 21.22
N THR A 21 2.72 20.18 21.75
CA THR A 21 1.76 19.26 21.14
C THR A 21 0.43 19.94 20.91
N GLN A 22 -0.10 20.67 21.89
CA GLN A 22 -1.37 21.40 21.75
C GLN A 22 -1.28 22.47 20.67
N LYS A 23 -0.25 23.32 20.70
CA LYS A 23 -0.07 24.39 19.70
C LYS A 23 0.10 23.86 18.28
N LEU A 24 0.84 22.76 18.12
CA LEU A 24 1.02 22.09 16.83
C LEU A 24 -0.29 21.49 16.35
N SER A 25 -1.01 20.77 17.21
CA SER A 25 -2.30 20.15 16.89
C SER A 25 -3.33 21.19 16.49
N ASP A 26 -3.49 22.27 17.27
CA ASP A 26 -4.41 23.37 16.98
C ASP A 26 -4.07 24.04 15.63
N ARG A 27 -2.78 24.27 15.37
CA ARG A 27 -2.34 24.93 14.13
C ARG A 27 -2.52 24.01 12.91
N LEU A 28 -2.20 22.74 13.04
CA LEU A 28 -2.42 21.73 12.01
C LEU A 28 -3.92 21.57 11.73
N GLN A 29 -4.77 21.53 12.75
CA GLN A 29 -6.23 21.48 12.61
C GLN A 29 -6.77 22.73 11.91
N THR A 30 -6.31 23.92 12.30
CA THR A 30 -6.73 25.18 11.66
C THR A 30 -6.29 25.23 10.19
N MET A 31 -5.04 24.85 9.88
CA MET A 31 -4.57 24.76 8.50
C MET A 31 -5.33 23.71 7.69
N ARG A 32 -5.76 22.62 8.35
CA ARG A 32 -6.56 21.54 7.76
C ARG A 32 -7.96 22.00 7.38
N GLU A 33 -8.68 22.67 8.28
CA GLU A 33 -10.04 23.20 8.03
C GLU A 33 -10.07 24.26 6.91
N MET A 34 -8.99 25.05 6.76
CA MET A 34 -8.85 26.01 5.66
C MET A 34 -8.54 25.36 4.31
N THR A 35 -7.95 24.15 4.29
CA THR A 35 -7.48 23.50 3.05
C THR A 35 -8.44 22.40 2.57
N TYR A 36 -9.16 21.73 3.48
CA TYR A 36 -10.08 20.64 3.18
C TYR A 36 -11.37 20.77 4.00
N PRO A 37 -12.53 21.02 3.35
CA PRO A 37 -13.83 21.00 4.02
C PRO A 37 -14.07 19.69 4.79
N PRO A 38 -14.83 19.71 5.90
CA PRO A 38 -15.07 18.51 6.73
C PRO A 38 -15.60 17.30 5.97
N GLU A 39 -16.39 17.54 4.91
CA GLU A 39 -17.03 16.51 4.08
C GLU A 39 -16.23 16.14 2.81
N ALA A 40 -15.08 16.76 2.56
CA ALA A 40 -14.31 16.50 1.36
C ALA A 40 -13.70 15.09 1.41
N ARG A 41 -14.32 14.17 0.67
CA ARG A 41 -13.76 12.83 0.41
C ARG A 41 -12.88 12.88 -0.82
N LYS A 42 -11.75 12.17 -0.75
CA LYS A 42 -10.87 12.00 -1.91
C LYS A 42 -11.64 11.30 -3.02
N VAL A 43 -11.37 11.67 -4.27
CA VAL A 43 -11.98 11.06 -5.48
C VAL A 43 -10.90 10.75 -6.50
N PHE A 44 -11.09 9.68 -7.26
CA PHE A 44 -10.20 9.34 -8.37
C PHE A 44 -10.61 10.15 -9.61
N GLY A 45 -9.99 11.32 -9.80
CA GLY A 45 -10.35 12.26 -10.87
C GLY A 45 -9.90 11.86 -12.28
N ARG A 46 -8.95 10.93 -12.41
CA ARG A 46 -8.44 10.51 -13.72
C ARG A 46 -9.49 9.71 -14.49
N THR A 47 -9.74 10.13 -15.73
CA THR A 47 -10.63 9.45 -16.66
C THR A 47 -9.88 8.62 -17.70
N PHE A 48 -10.55 7.61 -18.25
CA PHE A 48 -10.02 6.69 -19.26
C PHE A 48 -10.65 6.99 -20.62
N SER A 49 -9.82 7.15 -21.64
CA SER A 49 -10.30 7.28 -23.02
C SER A 49 -10.73 5.94 -23.60
N THR A 50 -11.43 5.96 -24.73
CA THR A 50 -11.74 4.71 -25.46
C THR A 50 -10.48 3.92 -25.83
N THR A 51 -9.37 4.60 -26.15
CA THR A 51 -8.09 3.94 -26.44
C THR A 51 -7.51 3.25 -25.20
N ASP A 52 -7.67 3.83 -24.02
CA ASP A 52 -7.23 3.20 -22.76
C ASP A 52 -8.04 1.95 -22.48
N LEU A 53 -9.37 2.00 -22.69
CA LEU A 53 -10.24 0.84 -22.51
C LEU A 53 -9.92 -0.30 -23.47
N VAL A 54 -9.60 -0.01 -24.74
CA VAL A 54 -9.18 -1.05 -25.69
C VAL A 54 -7.96 -1.81 -25.17
N ARG A 55 -6.99 -1.10 -24.56
CA ARG A 55 -5.80 -1.71 -23.97
C ARG A 55 -6.13 -2.49 -22.70
N LEU A 56 -6.92 -1.91 -21.81
CA LEU A 56 -7.24 -2.48 -20.49
C LEU A 56 -8.18 -3.70 -20.56
N LEU A 57 -9.13 -3.68 -21.50
CA LEU A 57 -10.18 -4.69 -21.62
C LEU A 57 -9.89 -5.68 -22.76
N GLY A 58 -8.97 -5.34 -23.66
CA GLY A 58 -8.67 -6.14 -24.84
C GLY A 58 -9.86 -6.30 -25.80
N VAL A 59 -10.79 -5.34 -25.78
CA VAL A 59 -12.01 -5.31 -26.60
C VAL A 59 -11.86 -4.31 -27.74
N PRO A 60 -12.27 -4.64 -28.99
CA PRO A 60 -12.16 -3.72 -30.12
C PRO A 60 -12.95 -2.42 -29.90
N GLU A 61 -12.39 -1.29 -30.38
CA GLU A 61 -13.05 0.02 -30.31
C GLU A 61 -14.45 0.01 -30.96
N SER A 62 -14.63 -0.78 -32.03
CA SER A 62 -15.92 -0.96 -32.69
C SER A 62 -16.98 -1.51 -31.74
N THR A 63 -16.62 -2.46 -30.87
CA THR A 63 -17.54 -3.03 -29.87
C THR A 63 -17.96 -1.95 -28.89
N LEU A 64 -16.99 -1.23 -28.30
CA LEU A 64 -17.27 -0.15 -27.35
C LEU A 64 -18.16 0.92 -27.98
N ARG A 65 -17.91 1.26 -29.25
CA ARG A 65 -18.73 2.22 -29.98
C ARG A 65 -20.15 1.75 -30.21
N THR A 66 -20.36 0.48 -30.57
CA THR A 66 -21.70 -0.10 -30.74
C THR A 66 -22.46 -0.08 -29.42
N LEU A 67 -21.83 -0.50 -28.32
CA LEU A 67 -22.46 -0.46 -26.99
C LEU A 67 -22.93 0.94 -26.60
N THR A 68 -22.09 1.96 -26.81
CA THR A 68 -22.48 3.36 -26.58
C THR A 68 -23.65 3.80 -27.47
N LEU A 69 -23.67 3.40 -28.75
CA LEU A 69 -24.74 3.79 -29.68
C LEU A 69 -26.08 3.11 -29.35
N GLU A 70 -26.03 1.87 -28.87
CA GLU A 70 -27.20 1.09 -28.45
C GLU A 70 -27.65 1.40 -27.02
N GLY A 71 -26.91 2.26 -26.28
CA GLY A 71 -27.23 2.58 -24.89
C GLY A 71 -27.04 1.40 -23.92
N LYS A 72 -26.15 0.46 -24.24
CA LYS A 72 -25.86 -0.73 -23.42
C LYS A 72 -24.62 -0.50 -22.55
N GLY A 73 -24.69 -0.94 -21.29
CA GLY A 73 -23.62 -0.75 -20.30
C GLY A 73 -23.43 0.73 -19.90
N PRO A 74 -22.34 1.04 -19.17
CA PRO A 74 -22.06 2.40 -18.70
C PRO A 74 -21.84 3.36 -19.86
N GLN A 75 -22.47 4.53 -19.78
CA GLN A 75 -22.41 5.53 -20.84
C GLN A 75 -21.26 6.53 -20.59
N PRO A 76 -20.35 6.74 -21.55
CA PRO A 76 -19.23 7.65 -21.39
C PRO A 76 -19.68 9.10 -21.26
N HIS A 77 -18.91 9.88 -20.50
CA HIS A 77 -18.95 11.32 -20.56
C HIS A 77 -18.21 11.84 -21.79
N ARG A 78 -18.42 13.12 -22.12
CA ARG A 78 -17.72 13.80 -23.20
C ARG A 78 -16.75 14.83 -22.62
N ALA A 79 -15.48 14.72 -22.97
CA ALA A 79 -14.48 15.75 -22.71
C ALA A 79 -14.73 17.01 -23.55
N GLU A 80 -14.03 18.11 -23.25
CA GLU A 80 -14.13 19.38 -23.98
C GLU A 80 -13.89 19.25 -25.49
N ASN A 81 -13.02 18.33 -25.89
CA ASN A 81 -12.72 18.00 -27.29
C ASN A 81 -13.71 16.97 -27.89
N ASN A 82 -14.86 16.76 -27.25
CA ASN A 82 -15.92 15.83 -27.65
C ASN A 82 -15.51 14.34 -27.68
N ARG A 83 -14.34 13.99 -27.13
CA ARG A 83 -13.89 12.59 -26.99
C ARG A 83 -14.62 11.91 -25.84
N ARG A 84 -14.86 10.61 -25.98
CA ARG A 84 -15.48 9.77 -24.94
C ARG A 84 -14.47 9.47 -23.84
N ILE A 85 -14.88 9.71 -22.61
CA ILE A 85 -14.11 9.47 -21.40
C ILE A 85 -14.97 8.70 -20.39
N TYR A 86 -14.33 7.84 -19.62
CA TYR A 86 -14.96 6.97 -18.62
C TYR A 86 -14.35 7.22 -17.25
N THR A 87 -15.16 7.22 -16.20
CA THR A 87 -14.66 7.18 -14.82
C THR A 87 -14.16 5.77 -14.50
N VAL A 88 -13.40 5.63 -13.40
CA VAL A 88 -12.95 4.31 -12.94
C VAL A 88 -14.13 3.38 -12.62
N ASP A 89 -15.20 3.89 -12.01
CA ASP A 89 -16.41 3.11 -11.72
C ASP A 89 -17.06 2.58 -13.00
N GLN A 90 -17.13 3.42 -14.03
CA GLN A 90 -17.63 2.99 -15.35
C GLN A 90 -16.73 1.93 -15.99
N VAL A 91 -15.41 1.96 -15.73
CA VAL A 91 -14.52 0.87 -16.21
C VAL A 91 -14.85 -0.44 -15.51
N TRP A 92 -15.07 -0.43 -14.19
CA TRP A 92 -15.45 -1.62 -13.42
C TRP A 92 -16.83 -2.15 -13.82
N GLU A 93 -17.82 -1.28 -13.97
CA GLU A 93 -19.16 -1.64 -14.45
C GLU A 93 -19.09 -2.25 -15.87
N LEU A 94 -18.28 -1.65 -16.75
CA LEU A 94 -18.10 -2.13 -18.12
C LEU A 94 -17.41 -3.51 -18.15
N ARG A 95 -16.44 -3.76 -17.26
CA ARG A 95 -15.80 -5.08 -17.12
C ARG A 95 -16.82 -6.16 -16.78
N ALA A 96 -17.64 -5.92 -15.76
CA ALA A 96 -18.70 -6.85 -15.36
C ALA A 96 -19.71 -7.09 -16.48
N PHE A 97 -20.21 -6.01 -17.10
CA PHE A 97 -21.16 -6.09 -18.21
C PHE A 97 -20.61 -6.87 -19.41
N LEU A 98 -19.34 -6.63 -19.79
CA LEU A 98 -18.71 -7.34 -20.90
C LEU A 98 -18.45 -8.80 -20.58
N ALA A 99 -18.14 -9.14 -19.33
CA ALA A 99 -17.93 -10.52 -18.90
C ALA A 99 -19.21 -11.35 -18.98
N GLU A 100 -20.36 -10.75 -18.65
CA GLU A 100 -21.68 -11.37 -18.83
C GLU A 100 -22.02 -11.54 -20.33
N LEU A 101 -21.73 -10.53 -21.14
CA LEU A 101 -22.01 -10.58 -22.58
C LEU A 101 -21.09 -11.54 -23.34
N ARG A 102 -19.87 -11.78 -22.82
CA ARG A 102 -18.83 -12.62 -23.44
C ARG A 102 -18.24 -13.59 -22.41
N PRO A 103 -18.96 -14.68 -22.06
CA PRO A 103 -18.50 -15.65 -21.07
C PRO A 103 -17.12 -16.24 -21.38
N ASP A 104 -16.79 -16.44 -22.66
CA ASP A 104 -15.50 -16.96 -23.10
C ASP A 104 -14.32 -16.02 -22.75
N ASP A 105 -14.57 -14.70 -22.74
CA ASP A 105 -13.57 -13.66 -22.41
C ASP A 105 -13.64 -13.23 -20.93
N ALA A 106 -14.59 -13.74 -20.14
CA ALA A 106 -14.89 -13.25 -18.79
C ALA A 106 -13.67 -13.25 -17.87
N HIS A 107 -12.85 -14.30 -17.94
CA HIS A 107 -11.64 -14.47 -17.15
C HIS A 107 -10.54 -13.42 -17.42
N ARG A 108 -10.59 -12.75 -18.58
CA ARG A 108 -9.68 -11.64 -18.92
C ARG A 108 -10.24 -10.30 -18.48
N LEU A 109 -11.56 -10.14 -18.55
CA LEU A 109 -12.26 -8.90 -18.20
C LEU A 109 -12.36 -8.71 -16.69
N VAL A 110 -12.59 -9.82 -15.97
CA VAL A 110 -12.68 -9.94 -14.52
C VAL A 110 -11.62 -10.95 -14.06
N PRO A 111 -10.37 -10.50 -13.86
CA PRO A 111 -9.22 -11.39 -13.68
C PRO A 111 -9.10 -11.97 -12.26
N HIS A 112 -10.20 -12.09 -11.53
CA HIS A 112 -10.23 -12.55 -10.14
C HIS A 112 -9.60 -13.93 -9.96
N ARG A 113 -9.20 -14.23 -8.72
CA ARG A 113 -8.70 -15.55 -8.31
C ARG A 113 -9.71 -16.65 -8.67
N ARG A 114 -9.19 -17.75 -9.20
CA ARG A 114 -9.92 -18.97 -9.57
C ARG A 114 -9.88 -19.98 -8.41
N PRO A 115 -10.82 -20.93 -8.36
CA PRO A 115 -10.74 -22.03 -7.41
C PRO A 115 -9.37 -22.74 -7.50
N GLY A 116 -8.69 -22.87 -6.36
CA GLY A 116 -7.35 -23.47 -6.27
C GLY A 116 -6.19 -22.49 -6.44
N GLU A 117 -6.42 -21.25 -6.90
CA GLU A 117 -5.41 -20.20 -6.85
C GLU A 117 -5.33 -19.63 -5.43
N LYS A 118 -4.13 -19.64 -4.85
CA LYS A 118 -3.92 -19.13 -3.50
C LYS A 118 -3.89 -17.61 -3.45
N LEU A 119 -4.21 -17.03 -2.29
CA LEU A 119 -4.07 -15.60 -2.06
C LEU A 119 -2.60 -15.19 -2.25
N GLN A 120 -2.36 -14.04 -2.87
CA GLN A 120 -1.03 -13.46 -2.93
C GLN A 120 -0.96 -12.27 -2.00
N VAL A 121 -0.08 -12.36 -0.99
CA VAL A 121 0.17 -11.33 0.00
C VAL A 121 1.54 -10.74 -0.28
N VAL A 122 1.58 -9.54 -0.86
CA VAL A 122 2.82 -8.90 -1.33
C VAL A 122 3.24 -7.82 -0.34
N ALA A 123 4.40 -7.98 0.29
CA ALA A 123 4.96 -7.00 1.20
C ALA A 123 6.07 -6.19 0.53
N ALA A 124 6.01 -4.86 0.65
CA ALA A 124 7.14 -3.99 0.32
C ALA A 124 7.96 -3.73 1.59
N ALA A 125 9.22 -4.19 1.61
CA ALA A 125 10.07 -4.16 2.79
C ALA A 125 11.44 -3.49 2.54
N ASN A 126 11.96 -2.83 3.58
CA ASN A 126 13.34 -2.32 3.76
C ASN A 126 13.43 -1.56 5.11
N PHE A 127 14.54 -1.66 5.85
CA PHE A 127 14.76 -0.91 7.11
C PHE A 127 15.14 0.56 6.93
N LYS A 128 15.45 1.01 5.72
CA LYS A 128 15.71 2.45 5.52
C LYS A 128 14.40 3.21 5.33
N GLY A 129 14.20 4.26 6.12
CA GLY A 129 13.19 5.29 5.85
C GLY A 129 13.45 5.93 4.47
N GLY A 130 12.39 6.16 3.68
CA GLY A 130 12.52 6.78 2.36
C GLY A 130 13.02 5.85 1.24
N SER A 131 12.96 4.53 1.43
CA SER A 131 13.27 3.53 0.39
C SER A 131 12.15 3.32 -0.65
N SER A 132 11.06 4.08 -0.57
CA SER A 132 9.88 3.97 -1.45
C SER A 132 8.96 2.76 -1.21
N LYS A 133 8.91 2.19 0.00
CA LYS A 133 7.96 1.12 0.40
C LYS A 133 6.50 1.50 0.14
N THR A 134 5.97 2.47 0.89
CA THR A 134 4.60 2.99 0.75
C THR A 134 4.29 3.41 -0.68
N THR A 135 5.23 4.10 -1.33
CA THR A 135 5.08 4.48 -2.74
C THR A 135 4.86 3.23 -3.60
N THR A 136 5.71 2.22 -3.47
CA THR A 136 5.58 0.96 -4.22
C THR A 136 4.25 0.28 -3.92
N SER A 137 3.88 0.14 -2.63
CA SER A 137 2.63 -0.50 -2.20
C SER A 137 1.38 0.18 -2.77
N VAL A 138 1.30 1.52 -2.67
CA VAL A 138 0.16 2.29 -3.20
C VAL A 138 0.09 2.21 -4.72
N HIS A 139 1.23 2.29 -5.42
CA HIS A 139 1.24 2.21 -6.89
C HIS A 139 0.85 0.81 -7.37
N LEU A 140 1.33 -0.24 -6.71
CA LEU A 140 0.95 -1.62 -7.00
C LEU A 140 -0.55 -1.80 -6.80
N ALA A 141 -1.11 -1.34 -5.69
CA ALA A 141 -2.55 -1.45 -5.40
C ALA A 141 -3.42 -0.78 -6.48
N HIS A 142 -3.12 0.48 -6.83
CA HIS A 142 -3.85 1.17 -7.90
C HIS A 142 -3.67 0.48 -9.25
N TYR A 143 -2.46 0.05 -9.59
CA TYR A 143 -2.22 -0.65 -10.85
C TYR A 143 -3.06 -1.93 -10.94
N LEU A 144 -3.03 -2.78 -9.91
CA LEU A 144 -3.79 -4.02 -9.85
C LEU A 144 -5.30 -3.77 -9.95
N ALA A 145 -5.83 -2.78 -9.23
CA ALA A 145 -7.24 -2.45 -9.30
C ALA A 145 -7.66 -1.85 -10.67
N ILE A 146 -6.78 -1.08 -11.34
CA ILE A 146 -7.00 -0.63 -12.73
C ILE A 146 -7.04 -1.84 -13.69
N GLN A 147 -6.22 -2.86 -13.44
CA GLN A 147 -6.28 -4.13 -14.19
C GLN A 147 -7.53 -4.96 -13.86
N GLY A 148 -8.29 -4.61 -12.82
CA GLY A 148 -9.55 -5.24 -12.43
C GLY A 148 -9.43 -6.28 -11.31
N TYR A 149 -8.31 -6.32 -10.59
CA TYR A 149 -8.15 -7.17 -9.41
C TYR A 149 -8.78 -6.53 -8.16
N ARG A 150 -9.31 -7.36 -7.26
CA ARG A 150 -9.76 -6.96 -5.92
C ARG A 150 -8.56 -6.95 -4.98
N VAL A 151 -8.25 -5.78 -4.43
CA VAL A 151 -7.04 -5.54 -3.65
C VAL A 151 -7.41 -5.15 -2.22
N LEU A 152 -6.77 -5.79 -1.24
CA LEU A 152 -6.73 -5.31 0.13
C LEU A 152 -5.37 -4.67 0.41
N CYS A 153 -5.38 -3.41 0.81
CA CYS A 153 -4.20 -2.76 1.37
C CYS A 153 -4.22 -2.90 2.89
N VAL A 154 -3.07 -3.24 3.49
CA VAL A 154 -2.90 -3.26 4.95
C VAL A 154 -1.74 -2.34 5.30
N ASP A 155 -2.06 -1.22 5.94
CA ASP A 155 -1.06 -0.28 6.42
C ASP A 155 -0.62 -0.70 7.83
N LEU A 156 0.63 -1.17 7.93
CA LEU A 156 1.23 -1.64 9.17
C LEU A 156 2.25 -0.64 9.72
N ASP A 157 2.44 0.51 9.06
CA ASP A 157 3.32 1.56 9.56
C ASP A 157 2.53 2.50 10.49
N PRO A 158 2.93 2.68 11.76
CA PRO A 158 2.29 3.64 12.65
C PRO A 158 2.27 5.08 12.11
N GLN A 159 3.15 5.42 11.16
CA GLN A 159 3.12 6.71 10.45
C GLN A 159 1.97 6.85 9.45
N ALA A 160 1.25 5.76 9.17
CA ALA A 160 0.00 5.74 8.42
C ALA A 160 0.08 6.43 7.06
N SER A 161 1.21 6.30 6.38
CA SER A 161 1.48 7.00 5.11
C SER A 161 0.60 6.47 3.99
N MET A 162 0.36 5.16 3.94
CA MET A 162 -0.56 4.55 2.98
C MET A 162 -1.99 4.99 3.27
N THR A 163 -2.43 4.92 4.53
CA THR A 163 -3.76 5.34 5.00
C THR A 163 -4.07 6.78 4.58
N THR A 164 -3.13 7.67 4.86
CA THR A 164 -3.20 9.08 4.49
C THR A 164 -3.24 9.28 2.98
N THR A 165 -2.50 8.47 2.22
CA THR A 165 -2.51 8.50 0.75
C THR A 165 -3.84 8.02 0.18
N PHE A 166 -4.59 7.16 0.86
CA PHE A 166 -5.95 6.82 0.46
C PHE A 166 -7.00 7.86 0.88
N GLY A 167 -6.57 8.98 1.46
CA GLY A 167 -7.44 10.11 1.82
C GLY A 167 -8.09 9.99 3.20
N ILE A 168 -7.78 8.94 3.95
CA ILE A 168 -8.23 8.75 5.34
C ILE A 168 -7.23 9.46 6.25
N GLN A 169 -7.70 10.35 7.12
CA GLN A 169 -6.86 11.01 8.12
C GLN A 169 -6.91 10.21 9.43
N PRO A 170 -5.82 9.56 9.86
CA PRO A 170 -5.81 8.71 11.05
C PRO A 170 -6.37 9.41 12.30
N ASP A 171 -5.91 10.63 12.59
CA ASP A 171 -6.28 11.37 13.81
C ASP A 171 -7.72 11.94 13.79
N ARG A 172 -8.47 11.76 12.70
CA ARG A 172 -9.83 12.33 12.54
C ARG A 172 -10.87 11.27 12.18
N ASP A 173 -10.52 10.38 11.26
CA ASP A 173 -11.45 9.47 10.61
C ASP A 173 -11.43 8.08 11.27
N LEU A 174 -10.46 7.82 12.16
CA LEU A 174 -10.32 6.61 12.96
C LEU A 174 -10.56 6.94 14.44
N ARG A 175 -11.08 5.96 15.19
CA ARG A 175 -11.20 6.07 16.64
C ARG A 175 -9.83 6.18 17.31
N SER A 176 -9.75 7.02 18.34
CA SER A 176 -8.52 7.26 19.10
C SER A 176 -8.17 6.13 20.07
N GLY A 177 -9.12 5.22 20.37
CA GLY A 177 -9.00 4.28 21.49
C GLY A 177 -8.96 4.98 22.85
N GLU A 178 -9.57 6.17 22.94
CA GLU A 178 -9.74 6.95 24.17
C GLU A 178 -11.25 7.09 24.43
N ASP A 179 -11.68 7.24 25.70
CA ASP A 179 -13.07 7.14 26.20
C ASP A 179 -13.59 5.68 26.36
N ASP A 180 -14.91 5.46 26.49
CA ASP A 180 -15.53 4.13 26.73
C ASP A 180 -15.37 3.12 25.55
N ASP A 181 -14.61 3.45 24.51
CA ASP A 181 -14.35 2.61 23.32
C ASP A 181 -12.84 2.40 23.10
N GLU A 182 -12.35 1.20 23.45
CA GLU A 182 -10.95 0.76 23.31
C GLU A 182 -10.55 0.46 21.85
N ARG A 183 -11.47 0.60 20.89
CA ARG A 183 -11.22 0.33 19.46
C ARG A 183 -10.48 1.51 18.81
N THR A 184 -9.64 1.17 17.84
CA THR A 184 -8.73 2.09 17.13
C THR A 184 -9.02 2.20 15.63
N ASP A 185 -9.93 1.37 15.09
CA ASP A 185 -10.19 1.22 13.65
C ASP A 185 -8.95 0.87 12.83
N THR A 186 -8.00 0.16 13.43
CA THR A 186 -6.77 -0.24 12.77
C THR A 186 -6.60 -1.75 12.75
N THR A 187 -5.60 -2.19 11.97
CA THR A 187 -5.16 -3.59 11.98
C THR A 187 -4.89 -4.11 13.39
N TYR A 188 -4.45 -3.27 14.34
CA TYR A 188 -4.21 -3.70 15.73
C TYR A 188 -5.46 -4.25 16.42
N ASP A 189 -6.66 -3.71 16.15
CA ASP A 189 -7.89 -4.21 16.79
C ASP A 189 -8.19 -5.67 16.42
N ALA A 190 -7.69 -6.15 15.28
CA ALA A 190 -7.78 -7.56 14.90
C ALA A 190 -6.62 -8.42 15.43
N LEU A 191 -5.47 -7.80 15.72
CA LEU A 191 -4.25 -8.49 16.17
C LEU A 191 -4.11 -8.56 17.69
N ARG A 192 -4.81 -7.72 18.45
CA ARG A 192 -4.69 -7.63 19.92
C ARG A 192 -5.01 -8.95 20.63
N TYR A 193 -4.52 -9.07 21.86
CA TYR A 193 -4.55 -10.30 22.65
C TYR A 193 -5.69 -10.35 23.68
N ASP A 194 -6.42 -9.25 23.84
CA ASP A 194 -7.47 -9.10 24.85
C ASP A 194 -8.89 -9.28 24.26
N ASN A 195 -9.90 -9.07 25.11
CA ASN A 195 -11.29 -9.27 24.77
C ASN A 195 -11.89 -8.15 23.88
N TYR A 196 -11.14 -7.10 23.57
CA TYR A 196 -11.57 -6.05 22.65
C TYR A 196 -11.22 -6.38 21.19
N ARG A 197 -10.60 -7.54 20.94
CA ARG A 197 -10.34 -8.02 19.59
C ARG A 197 -11.61 -8.08 18.75
N VAL A 198 -11.52 -7.59 17.51
CA VAL A 198 -12.61 -7.64 16.53
C VAL A 198 -12.25 -8.51 15.33
N PRO A 199 -13.24 -9.06 14.60
CA PRO A 199 -13.00 -9.68 13.30
C PRO A 199 -12.31 -8.71 12.34
N PHE A 200 -11.38 -9.21 11.53
CA PHE A 200 -10.61 -8.36 10.61
C PHE A 200 -11.49 -7.63 9.59
N SER A 201 -12.62 -8.22 9.20
CA SER A 201 -13.62 -7.56 8.35
C SER A 201 -14.19 -6.27 8.94
N GLU A 202 -14.19 -6.09 10.26
CA GLU A 202 -14.71 -4.86 10.90
C GLU A 202 -13.76 -3.67 10.78
N VAL A 203 -12.46 -3.91 10.57
CA VAL A 203 -11.44 -2.83 10.44
C VAL A 203 -11.13 -2.48 8.99
N ILE A 204 -11.62 -3.27 8.05
CA ILE A 204 -11.44 -3.05 6.62
C ILE A 204 -12.46 -2.01 6.14
N ARG A 205 -11.98 -1.00 5.41
CA ARG A 205 -12.79 0.11 4.91
C ARG A 205 -12.75 0.16 3.39
N GLU A 206 -13.86 0.58 2.80
CA GLU A 206 -13.90 0.97 1.40
C GLU A 206 -13.06 2.23 1.16
N THR A 207 -12.42 2.31 -0.01
CA THR A 207 -11.70 3.50 -0.45
C THR A 207 -12.51 4.22 -1.54
N TYR A 208 -12.03 5.37 -1.98
CA TYR A 208 -12.61 6.10 -3.12
C TYR A 208 -12.38 5.40 -4.47
N PHE A 209 -11.61 4.31 -4.50
CA PHE A 209 -11.27 3.58 -5.71
C PHE A 209 -11.95 2.21 -5.72
N PRO A 210 -12.77 1.87 -6.73
CA PRO A 210 -13.45 0.58 -6.79
C PRO A 210 -12.45 -0.57 -6.87
N GLY A 211 -12.66 -1.58 -6.03
CA GLY A 211 -11.79 -2.75 -5.94
C GLY A 211 -10.56 -2.58 -5.04
N ILE A 212 -10.40 -1.44 -4.35
CA ILE A 212 -9.39 -1.28 -3.30
C ILE A 212 -10.09 -1.07 -1.95
N HIS A 213 -9.78 -1.96 -1.01
CA HIS A 213 -10.12 -1.82 0.40
C HIS A 213 -8.86 -1.58 1.23
N LEU A 214 -9.01 -0.99 2.41
CA LEU A 214 -7.88 -0.61 3.27
C LEU A 214 -8.16 -0.99 4.72
N ALA A 215 -7.26 -1.77 5.32
CA ALA A 215 -7.08 -1.85 6.76
C ALA A 215 -6.08 -0.76 7.18
N CYS A 216 -6.56 0.17 7.99
CA CYS A 216 -5.84 1.41 8.27
C CYS A 216 -4.72 1.21 9.31
N GLY A 217 -3.72 2.09 9.22
CA GLY A 217 -2.68 2.26 10.23
C GLY A 217 -2.83 3.58 10.97
N ASN A 218 -2.36 3.63 12.21
CA ASN A 218 -2.16 4.83 13.00
C ASN A 218 -1.14 4.53 14.13
N LEU A 219 -0.90 5.51 14.99
CA LEU A 219 0.07 5.40 16.07
C LEU A 219 -0.22 4.22 17.04
N ARG A 220 -1.47 3.79 17.18
CA ARG A 220 -1.89 2.65 18.03
C ARG A 220 -1.40 1.30 17.53
N LEU A 221 -0.93 1.19 16.29
CA LEU A 221 -0.22 -0.01 15.84
C LEU A 221 1.01 -0.33 16.70
N MET A 222 1.60 0.66 17.39
CA MET A 222 2.69 0.42 18.35
C MET A 222 2.24 -0.39 19.57
N ASP A 223 0.95 -0.42 19.90
CA ASP A 223 0.43 -1.21 21.01
C ASP A 223 0.67 -2.71 20.76
N PHE A 224 0.68 -3.15 19.49
CA PHE A 224 1.08 -4.52 19.15
C PHE A 224 2.53 -4.85 19.57
N GLU A 225 3.44 -3.88 19.46
CA GLU A 225 4.84 -4.04 19.86
C GLU A 225 4.99 -4.11 21.39
N TYR A 226 4.10 -3.45 22.13
CA TYR A 226 4.10 -3.43 23.59
C TYR A 226 3.41 -4.63 24.22
N ASP A 227 2.30 -5.09 23.63
CA ASP A 227 1.50 -6.18 24.17
C ASP A 227 2.13 -7.55 23.89
N THR A 228 2.78 -7.70 22.73
CA THR A 228 3.35 -8.99 22.30
C THR A 228 4.36 -9.57 23.29
N PRO A 229 5.33 -8.81 23.85
CA PRO A 229 6.22 -9.31 24.90
C PRO A 229 5.48 -9.88 26.12
N THR A 230 4.43 -9.20 26.58
CA THR A 230 3.62 -9.63 27.72
C THR A 230 2.88 -10.93 27.38
N ALA A 231 2.22 -10.97 26.22
CA ALA A 231 1.53 -12.17 25.73
C ALA A 231 2.49 -13.38 25.60
N LEU A 232 3.72 -13.16 25.14
CA LEU A 232 4.75 -14.19 25.07
C LEU A 232 5.19 -14.70 26.45
N ALA A 233 5.35 -13.80 27.42
CA ALA A 233 5.72 -14.17 28.79
C ALA A 233 4.61 -14.98 29.48
N GLU A 234 3.35 -14.61 29.24
CA GLU A 234 2.16 -15.30 29.75
C GLU A 234 1.82 -16.57 28.98
N ARG A 235 2.49 -16.81 27.84
CA ARG A 235 2.20 -17.90 26.89
C ARG A 235 0.76 -17.88 26.39
N THR A 236 0.21 -16.66 26.26
CA THR A 236 -1.12 -16.43 25.71
C THR A 236 -1.17 -16.99 24.31
N THR A 237 -1.99 -18.02 24.12
CA THR A 237 -2.23 -18.66 22.83
C THR A 237 -3.73 -18.74 22.61
N ASP A 238 -4.17 -18.25 21.46
CA ASP A 238 -5.56 -18.26 21.03
C ASP A 238 -5.64 -18.80 19.59
N GLU A 239 -6.80 -18.66 18.97
CA GLU A 239 -7.06 -19.11 17.59
C GLU A 239 -6.17 -18.45 16.52
N LEU A 240 -5.55 -17.28 16.81
CA LEU A 240 -4.64 -16.61 15.89
C LEU A 240 -3.20 -17.12 15.99
N GLY A 241 -2.91 -18.01 16.94
CA GLY A 241 -1.59 -18.60 17.12
C GLY A 241 -0.55 -17.64 17.73
N LEU A 242 0.73 -17.88 17.43
CA LEU A 242 1.84 -17.06 17.89
C LEU A 242 1.85 -15.69 17.21
N PHE A 243 2.53 -14.70 17.80
CA PHE A 243 2.50 -13.30 17.33
C PHE A 243 2.75 -13.13 15.82
N PHE A 244 3.68 -13.92 15.25
CA PHE A 244 4.03 -13.83 13.83
C PHE A 244 2.96 -14.44 12.91
N GLN A 245 2.12 -15.35 13.43
CA GLN A 245 1.03 -15.99 12.69
C GLN A 245 -0.24 -15.14 12.70
N ARG A 246 -0.40 -14.23 13.66
CA ARG A 246 -1.66 -13.49 13.87
C ARG A 246 -2.08 -12.73 12.63
N LEU A 247 -1.14 -12.04 11.96
CA LEU A 247 -1.44 -11.29 10.74
C LEU A 247 -1.86 -12.20 9.58
N ASP A 248 -1.19 -13.35 9.40
CA ASP A 248 -1.60 -14.32 8.40
C ASP A 248 -3.01 -14.83 8.70
N ALA A 249 -3.27 -15.27 9.93
CA ALA A 249 -4.57 -15.79 10.35
C ALA A 249 -5.72 -14.81 10.11
N VAL A 250 -5.54 -13.51 10.43
CA VAL A 250 -6.57 -12.50 10.17
C VAL A 250 -6.74 -12.21 8.67
N ILE A 251 -5.67 -12.23 7.88
CA ILE A 251 -5.76 -12.08 6.41
C ILE A 251 -6.48 -13.28 5.79
N GLN A 252 -6.18 -14.51 6.23
CA GLN A 252 -6.87 -15.71 5.75
C GLN A 252 -8.37 -15.67 6.05
N SER A 253 -8.80 -15.04 7.14
CA SER A 253 -10.22 -14.89 7.48
C SER A 253 -11.05 -14.11 6.44
N VAL A 254 -10.39 -13.35 5.55
CA VAL A 254 -11.04 -12.55 4.49
C VAL A 254 -10.57 -12.92 3.08
N GLU A 255 -9.87 -14.06 2.91
CA GLU A 255 -9.18 -14.36 1.66
C GLU A 255 -10.09 -14.46 0.41
N GLU A 256 -11.35 -14.87 0.58
CA GLU A 256 -12.29 -15.08 -0.53
C GLU A 256 -12.69 -13.77 -1.22
N HIS A 257 -12.57 -12.64 -0.51
CA HIS A 257 -12.96 -11.32 -0.99
C HIS A 257 -11.89 -10.65 -1.84
N TYR A 258 -10.66 -11.16 -1.82
CA TYR A 258 -9.50 -10.49 -2.43
C TYR A 258 -8.70 -11.40 -3.34
N ASP A 259 -8.16 -10.80 -4.39
CA ASP A 259 -7.23 -11.47 -5.29
C ASP A 259 -5.79 -11.30 -4.81
N VAL A 260 -5.46 -10.10 -4.33
CA VAL A 260 -4.14 -9.73 -3.85
C VAL A 260 -4.26 -8.88 -2.59
N VAL A 261 -3.39 -9.12 -1.62
CA VAL A 261 -3.17 -8.25 -0.45
C VAL A 261 -1.83 -7.55 -0.62
N VAL A 262 -1.78 -6.25 -0.35
CA VAL A 262 -0.55 -5.46 -0.37
C VAL A 262 -0.27 -4.94 1.03
N LEU A 263 0.88 -5.31 1.59
CA LEU A 263 1.32 -4.89 2.93
C LEU A 263 2.30 -3.71 2.81
N ASP A 264 2.00 -2.61 3.50
CA ASP A 264 2.96 -1.53 3.73
C ASP A 264 3.58 -1.67 5.11
N THR A 265 4.89 -1.95 5.14
CA THR A 265 5.60 -2.32 6.37
C THR A 265 6.37 -1.12 6.98
N PRO A 266 6.48 -1.05 8.32
CA PRO A 266 7.28 -0.01 8.95
C PRO A 266 8.78 -0.20 8.66
N PRO A 267 9.61 0.85 8.84
CA PRO A 267 11.06 0.77 8.63
C PRO A 267 11.82 0.04 9.75
N SER A 268 11.15 -0.38 10.82
CA SER A 268 11.75 -1.10 11.96
C SER A 268 11.57 -2.61 11.84
N LEU A 269 12.47 -3.38 12.48
CA LEU A 269 12.30 -4.84 12.63
C LEU A 269 11.64 -5.14 13.98
N GLY A 270 10.35 -4.84 14.08
CA GLY A 270 9.49 -5.16 15.24
C GLY A 270 8.64 -6.41 15.02
N TYR A 271 7.81 -6.74 16.01
CA TYR A 271 6.83 -7.82 15.95
C TYR A 271 5.86 -7.65 14.77
N THR A 272 5.46 -6.41 14.47
CA THR A 272 4.59 -6.07 13.33
C THR A 272 5.23 -6.46 12.00
N THR A 273 6.50 -6.08 11.80
CA THR A 273 7.26 -6.42 10.58
C THR A 273 7.47 -7.91 10.46
N MET A 274 7.70 -8.61 11.58
CA MET A 274 7.85 -10.06 11.57
C MET A 274 6.55 -10.78 11.20
N ALA A 275 5.42 -10.31 11.73
CA ALA A 275 4.10 -10.81 11.32
C ALA A 275 3.83 -10.52 9.84
N ALA A 276 4.23 -9.35 9.33
CA ALA A 276 4.15 -9.00 7.90
C ALA A 276 4.99 -9.92 7.03
N LEU A 277 6.25 -10.19 7.42
CA LEU A 277 7.15 -11.08 6.68
C LEU A 277 6.66 -12.52 6.68
N TYR A 278 6.04 -12.97 7.77
CA TYR A 278 5.46 -14.30 7.87
C TYR A 278 4.18 -14.44 7.01
N ALA A 279 3.30 -13.44 7.05
CA ALA A 279 2.06 -13.43 6.25
C ALA A 279 2.30 -13.21 4.75
N ALA A 280 3.41 -12.59 4.38
CA ALA A 280 3.74 -12.34 2.98
C ALA A 280 4.04 -13.62 2.22
N THR A 281 3.38 -13.81 1.07
CA THR A 281 3.73 -14.83 0.08
C THR A 281 4.73 -14.29 -0.95
N GLY A 282 4.79 -12.97 -1.15
CA GLY A 282 5.73 -12.31 -2.05
C GLY A 282 6.44 -11.15 -1.36
N LEU A 283 7.76 -11.08 -1.50
CA LEU A 283 8.57 -10.04 -0.88
C LEU A 283 9.22 -9.13 -1.93
N ILE A 284 8.90 -7.84 -1.88
CA ILE A 284 9.53 -6.80 -2.70
C ILE A 284 10.45 -5.96 -1.83
N ILE A 285 11.76 -6.16 -1.99
CA ILE A 285 12.80 -5.44 -1.26
C ILE A 285 13.17 -4.18 -2.05
N THR A 286 12.73 -3.03 -1.54
CA THR A 286 12.97 -1.74 -2.22
C THR A 286 14.37 -1.22 -1.92
N VAL A 287 15.19 -0.94 -2.94
CA VAL A 287 16.60 -0.51 -2.75
C VAL A 287 16.92 0.68 -3.65
N HIS A 288 17.47 1.75 -3.08
CA HIS A 288 18.06 2.81 -3.90
C HIS A 288 19.47 2.40 -4.34
N PRO A 289 19.84 2.49 -5.64
CA PRO A 289 21.14 1.99 -6.12
C PRO A 289 22.31 2.93 -5.77
N ALA A 290 22.51 3.19 -4.48
CA ALA A 290 23.65 3.93 -3.94
C ALA A 290 24.42 3.06 -2.95
N MET A 291 25.74 3.25 -2.86
CA MET A 291 26.62 2.42 -2.01
C MET A 291 26.13 2.29 -0.55
N LEU A 292 25.72 3.42 0.05
CA LEU A 292 25.25 3.43 1.45
C LEU A 292 23.94 2.65 1.59
N ASP A 293 23.02 2.81 0.65
CA ASP A 293 21.73 2.11 0.63
C ASP A 293 21.90 0.60 0.44
N VAL A 294 22.81 0.17 -0.44
CA VAL A 294 23.12 -1.25 -0.64
C VAL A 294 23.81 -1.84 0.60
N SER A 295 24.70 -1.09 1.25
CA SER A 295 25.29 -1.52 2.53
C SER A 295 24.23 -1.68 3.62
N SER A 296 23.29 -0.73 3.75
CA SER A 296 22.14 -0.84 4.66
C SER A 296 21.24 -2.04 4.30
N CYS A 297 21.02 -2.29 3.01
CA CYS A 297 20.25 -3.45 2.55
C CYS A 297 20.93 -4.78 2.96
N SER A 298 22.25 -4.86 2.89
CA SER A 298 22.99 -6.06 3.34
C SER A 298 22.78 -6.32 4.84
N GLN A 299 22.79 -5.26 5.67
CA GLN A 299 22.48 -5.38 7.10
C GLN A 299 21.03 -5.82 7.33
N PHE A 300 20.09 -5.28 6.55
CA PHE A 300 18.68 -5.68 6.56
C PHE A 300 18.51 -7.18 6.30
N LEU A 301 19.11 -7.68 5.22
CA LEU A 301 19.04 -9.10 4.84
C LEU A 301 19.63 -10.00 5.91
N LYS A 302 20.75 -9.59 6.52
CA LYS A 302 21.36 -10.35 7.61
C LYS A 302 20.43 -10.43 8.82
N MET A 303 19.84 -9.32 9.24
CA MET A 303 18.89 -9.30 10.36
C MET A 303 17.65 -10.15 10.09
N ILE A 304 17.08 -10.09 8.88
CA ILE A 304 15.98 -10.99 8.51
C ILE A 304 16.43 -12.44 8.60
N SER A 305 17.58 -12.79 8.04
CA SER A 305 18.11 -14.16 8.11
C SER A 305 18.31 -14.65 9.54
N ASP A 306 18.81 -13.80 10.44
CA ASP A 306 19.03 -14.16 11.84
C ASP A 306 17.67 -14.40 12.54
N VAL A 307 16.70 -13.51 12.35
CA VAL A 307 15.38 -13.63 12.99
C VAL A 307 14.57 -14.78 12.42
N THR A 308 14.57 -14.98 11.10
CA THR A 308 13.86 -16.11 10.48
C THR A 308 14.46 -17.44 10.94
N HIS A 309 15.78 -17.54 11.10
CA HIS A 309 16.42 -18.73 11.66
C HIS A 309 15.96 -18.99 13.11
N THR A 310 16.00 -17.98 13.98
CA THR A 310 15.53 -18.12 15.37
C THR A 310 14.07 -18.53 15.45
N LEU A 311 13.19 -17.96 14.61
CA LEU A 311 11.78 -18.32 14.60
C LEU A 311 11.53 -19.70 13.98
N SER A 312 12.38 -20.14 13.05
CA SER A 312 12.31 -21.49 12.48
C SER A 312 12.63 -22.57 13.52
N GLU A 313 13.52 -22.30 14.48
CA GLU A 313 13.73 -23.18 15.64
C GLU A 313 12.47 -23.31 16.50
N GLY A 314 11.62 -22.28 16.50
CA GLY A 314 10.30 -22.26 17.14
C GLY A 314 9.16 -22.81 16.27
N GLY A 315 9.45 -23.37 15.09
CA GLY A 315 8.47 -23.97 14.18
C GLY A 315 7.85 -23.00 13.17
N ALA A 316 8.34 -21.76 13.05
CA ALA A 316 7.91 -20.86 12.00
C ALA A 316 8.49 -21.30 10.64
N VAL A 317 7.66 -21.25 9.59
CA VAL A 317 8.11 -21.51 8.21
C VAL A 317 7.91 -20.23 7.41
N PHE A 318 9.01 -19.64 6.95
CA PHE A 318 9.00 -18.47 6.08
C PHE A 318 9.16 -18.93 4.64
N GLU A 319 8.03 -19.12 3.94
CA GLU A 319 8.00 -19.53 2.54
C GLU A 319 7.42 -18.41 1.67
N HIS A 320 8.31 -17.74 0.92
CA HIS A 320 7.93 -16.77 -0.10
C HIS A 320 7.96 -17.42 -1.48
N ASP A 321 6.89 -17.27 -2.26
CA ASP A 321 6.81 -17.68 -3.66
C ASP A 321 7.83 -16.95 -4.53
N PHE A 322 8.08 -15.69 -4.19
CA PHE A 322 9.11 -14.88 -4.81
C PHE A 322 9.64 -13.84 -3.83
N THR A 323 10.94 -13.60 -3.91
CA THR A 323 11.63 -12.50 -3.25
C THR A 323 12.40 -11.72 -4.29
N LYS A 324 12.06 -10.45 -4.49
CA LYS A 324 12.65 -9.61 -5.54
C LYS A 324 13.14 -8.28 -5.02
N PHE A 325 14.31 -7.85 -5.50
CA PHE A 325 14.83 -6.50 -5.32
C PHE A 325 14.23 -5.57 -6.39
N LEU A 326 13.57 -4.51 -5.93
CA LEU A 326 13.14 -3.41 -6.78
C LEU A 326 14.14 -2.25 -6.61
N LEU A 327 14.82 -1.88 -7.70
CA LEU A 327 15.63 -0.68 -7.73
C LEU A 327 14.73 0.56 -7.82
N THR A 328 14.83 1.43 -6.81
CA THR A 328 13.98 2.61 -6.65
C THR A 328 14.74 3.91 -6.79
N ARG A 329 14.02 4.95 -7.21
CA ARG A 329 14.55 6.30 -7.44
C ARG A 329 15.78 6.27 -8.35
N VAL A 330 15.74 5.42 -9.38
CA VAL A 330 16.86 5.27 -10.31
C VAL A 330 16.95 6.51 -11.19
N ASN A 331 18.11 7.15 -11.22
CA ASN A 331 18.41 8.19 -12.19
C ASN A 331 19.20 7.57 -13.35
N PRO A 332 18.59 7.41 -14.56
CA PRO A 332 19.27 6.80 -15.70
C PRO A 332 20.44 7.61 -16.25
N ASN A 333 20.68 8.82 -15.76
CA ASN A 333 21.81 9.66 -16.14
C ASN A 333 22.93 9.66 -15.10
N ASP A 334 22.74 8.98 -13.97
CA ASP A 334 23.72 8.88 -12.89
C ASP A 334 24.64 7.66 -13.13
N GLY A 335 25.91 7.93 -13.44
CA GLY A 335 26.93 6.91 -13.70
C GLY A 335 27.16 5.96 -12.51
N PRO A 336 27.42 6.49 -11.29
CA PRO A 336 27.49 5.69 -10.07
C PRO A 336 26.29 4.75 -9.85
N GLN A 337 25.06 5.23 -10.04
CA GLN A 337 23.86 4.39 -9.88
C GLN A 337 23.80 3.26 -10.92
N LYS A 338 24.21 3.51 -12.16
CA LYS A 338 24.29 2.45 -13.20
C LYS A 338 25.26 1.34 -12.81
N ILE A 339 26.45 1.72 -12.31
CA ILE A 339 27.44 0.76 -11.84
C ILE A 339 26.83 -0.08 -10.72
N MET A 340 26.20 0.56 -9.74
CA MET A 340 25.58 -0.15 -8.62
C MET A 340 24.42 -1.06 -9.06
N SER A 341 23.58 -0.61 -9.98
CA SER A 341 22.49 -1.41 -10.54
C SER A 341 23.03 -2.64 -11.29
N GLY A 342 24.13 -2.48 -12.04
CA GLY A 342 24.86 -3.59 -12.65
C GLY A 342 25.37 -4.58 -11.61
N THR A 343 26.08 -4.10 -10.57
CA THR A 343 26.56 -4.94 -9.47
C THR A 343 25.44 -5.72 -8.79
N MET A 344 24.30 -5.08 -8.50
CA MET A 344 23.14 -5.75 -7.90
C MET A 344 22.63 -6.88 -8.81
N ARG A 345 22.56 -6.66 -10.12
CA ARG A 345 22.13 -7.67 -11.10
C ARG A 345 23.15 -8.79 -11.26
N ASP A 346 24.45 -8.49 -11.19
CA ASP A 346 25.51 -9.51 -11.23
C ASP A 346 25.48 -10.39 -9.97
N LEU A 347 25.16 -9.82 -8.81
CA LEU A 347 25.12 -10.54 -7.53
C LEU A 347 23.83 -11.34 -7.34
N PHE A 348 22.67 -10.76 -7.63
CA PHE A 348 21.35 -11.33 -7.32
C PHE A 348 20.62 -11.86 -8.56
N GLY A 349 21.17 -11.67 -9.77
CA GLY A 349 20.66 -12.26 -11.00
C GLY A 349 19.18 -11.99 -11.23
N THR A 350 18.42 -13.07 -11.37
CA THR A 350 16.97 -13.05 -11.61
C THR A 350 16.16 -12.54 -10.43
N ASP A 351 16.76 -12.33 -9.26
CA ASP A 351 16.08 -11.79 -8.09
C ASP A 351 16.06 -10.26 -8.08
N VAL A 352 16.69 -9.59 -9.03
CA VAL A 352 16.45 -8.16 -9.27
C VAL A 352 15.40 -8.00 -10.37
N LEU A 353 14.35 -7.23 -10.11
CA LEU A 353 13.37 -6.90 -11.14
C LEU A 353 14.05 -6.25 -12.34
N VAL A 354 13.62 -6.62 -13.54
CA VAL A 354 14.12 -6.05 -14.80
C VAL A 354 13.72 -4.58 -14.87
N ALA A 355 12.47 -4.28 -14.53
CA ALA A 355 11.95 -2.94 -14.45
C ALA A 355 12.51 -2.18 -13.23
N GLU A 356 12.72 -0.88 -13.43
CA GLU A 356 13.26 0.02 -12.42
C GLU A 356 12.27 1.16 -12.17
N ALA A 357 12.08 1.52 -10.90
CA ALA A 357 11.30 2.68 -10.51
C ALA A 357 12.18 3.93 -10.59
N ILE A 358 11.95 4.76 -11.60
CA ILE A 358 12.80 5.92 -11.88
C ILE A 358 12.58 7.06 -10.88
N GLU A 359 13.61 7.88 -10.70
CA GLU A 359 13.44 9.18 -10.08
C GLU A 359 12.64 10.12 -11.00
N SER A 360 11.57 10.70 -10.45
CA SER A 360 10.71 11.63 -11.19
C SER A 360 10.11 12.68 -10.27
N THR A 361 10.11 13.93 -10.73
CA THR A 361 9.42 15.03 -10.05
C THR A 361 7.92 14.78 -10.00
N ALA A 362 7.34 14.02 -10.94
CA ALA A 362 5.93 13.61 -10.88
C ALA A 362 5.65 12.75 -9.64
N ILE A 363 6.52 11.77 -9.34
CA ILE A 363 6.38 10.91 -8.15
C ILE A 363 6.51 11.73 -6.88
N ALA A 364 7.50 12.63 -6.83
CA ALA A 364 7.71 13.53 -5.70
C ALA A 364 6.49 14.45 -5.47
N SER A 365 5.97 15.08 -6.53
CA SER A 365 4.77 15.92 -6.47
C SER A 365 3.53 15.13 -6.02
N ALA A 366 3.33 13.91 -6.53
CA ALA A 366 2.27 13.02 -6.08
C ALA A 366 2.37 12.74 -4.58
N GLY A 367 3.56 12.37 -4.11
CA GLY A 367 3.82 12.06 -2.70
C GLY A 367 3.52 13.24 -1.78
N VAL A 368 3.93 14.46 -2.15
CA VAL A 368 3.59 15.69 -1.41
C VAL A 368 2.08 15.93 -1.39
N ALA A 369 1.39 15.66 -2.50
CA ALA A 369 -0.05 15.75 -2.60
C ALA A 369 -0.80 14.57 -1.94
N LYS A 370 -0.09 13.60 -1.34
CA LYS A 370 -0.67 12.37 -0.78
C LYS A 370 -1.50 11.61 -1.83
N LYS A 371 -0.96 11.51 -3.05
CA LYS A 371 -1.54 10.83 -4.21
C LYS A 371 -0.54 9.81 -4.76
N SER A 372 -1.05 8.79 -5.45
CA SER A 372 -0.26 8.00 -6.39
C SER A 372 -0.09 8.72 -7.73
N LEU A 373 0.85 8.27 -8.56
CA LEU A 373 0.98 8.75 -9.94
C LEU A 373 -0.30 8.55 -10.76
N TYR A 374 -1.09 7.52 -10.46
CA TYR A 374 -2.29 7.18 -11.21
C TYR A 374 -3.41 8.19 -11.02
N GLU A 375 -3.34 9.01 -9.98
CA GLU A 375 -4.32 10.04 -9.63
C GLU A 375 -3.93 11.44 -10.11
N ILE A 376 -2.72 11.61 -10.64
CA ILE A 376 -2.27 12.92 -11.13
C ILE A 376 -3.09 13.31 -12.35
N GLU A 377 -3.69 14.50 -12.30
CA GLU A 377 -4.46 15.06 -13.40
C GLU A 377 -3.57 15.74 -14.43
N SER A 378 -4.09 15.84 -15.66
CA SER A 378 -3.38 16.53 -16.76
C SER A 378 -3.24 18.02 -16.43
N GLY A 379 -1.99 18.49 -16.30
CA GLY A 379 -1.68 19.89 -16.01
C GLY A 379 -1.03 20.11 -14.63
N GLU A 380 -1.17 19.17 -13.69
CA GLU A 380 -0.48 19.24 -12.39
C GLU A 380 1.06 19.09 -12.54
N VAL A 381 1.49 18.27 -13.51
CA VAL A 381 2.90 18.03 -13.83
C VAL A 381 3.09 18.07 -15.34
N GLY A 382 4.29 18.40 -15.80
CA GLY A 382 4.65 18.38 -17.22
C GLY A 382 4.32 17.03 -17.88
N ARG A 383 3.60 17.08 -19.01
CA ARG A 383 3.01 15.91 -19.68
C ARG A 383 4.03 14.79 -19.96
N GLU A 384 5.21 15.13 -20.43
CA GLU A 384 6.25 14.14 -20.76
C GLU A 384 6.85 13.50 -19.48
N THR A 385 7.01 14.30 -18.43
CA THR A 385 7.47 13.82 -17.12
C THR A 385 6.48 12.84 -16.51
N LEU A 386 5.17 13.16 -16.55
CA LEU A 386 4.12 12.28 -16.08
C LEU A 386 4.06 10.98 -16.88
N LYS A 387 4.10 11.08 -18.22
CA LYS A 387 4.12 9.92 -19.12
C LYS A 387 5.27 8.98 -18.79
N ARG A 388 6.50 9.49 -18.71
CA ARG A 388 7.70 8.71 -18.38
C ARG A 388 7.60 8.05 -16.99
N ALA A 389 7.02 8.75 -16.02
CA ALA A 389 6.81 8.22 -14.67
C ALA A 389 5.78 7.09 -14.65
N LEU A 390 4.66 7.25 -15.35
CA LEU A 390 3.64 6.21 -15.51
C LEU A 390 4.21 4.99 -16.24
N GLU A 391 4.94 5.17 -17.32
CA GLU A 391 5.59 4.05 -18.05
C GLU A 391 6.60 3.27 -17.18
N SER A 392 7.30 3.95 -16.27
CA SER A 392 8.18 3.29 -15.30
C SER A 392 7.37 2.52 -14.25
N ALA A 393 6.34 3.14 -13.66
CA ALA A 393 5.48 2.50 -12.67
C ALA A 393 4.74 1.28 -13.28
N ASP A 394 4.17 1.42 -14.47
CA ASP A 394 3.45 0.37 -15.17
C ASP A 394 4.34 -0.83 -15.47
N ARG A 395 5.61 -0.62 -15.88
CA ARG A 395 6.56 -1.73 -16.11
C ARG A 395 6.89 -2.47 -14.82
N VAL A 396 7.15 -1.75 -13.73
CA VAL A 396 7.42 -2.37 -12.42
C VAL A 396 6.21 -3.16 -11.93
N ASN A 397 5.02 -2.57 -11.97
CA ASN A 397 3.82 -3.21 -11.47
C ASN A 397 3.34 -4.35 -12.36
N ALA A 398 3.55 -4.26 -13.69
CA ALA A 398 3.31 -5.38 -14.61
C ALA A 398 4.20 -6.58 -14.29
N GLU A 399 5.50 -6.35 -14.06
CA GLU A 399 6.42 -7.43 -13.72
C GLU A 399 6.06 -8.10 -12.39
N ILE A 400 5.62 -7.34 -11.38
CA ILE A 400 5.12 -7.90 -10.11
C ILE A 400 3.83 -8.70 -10.34
N LEU A 401 2.91 -8.20 -11.16
CA LEU A 401 1.69 -8.92 -11.53
C LEU A 401 2.01 -10.23 -12.27
N ASP A 402 3.05 -10.24 -13.09
CA ASP A 402 3.48 -11.43 -13.83
C ASP A 402 4.11 -12.50 -12.91
N LEU A 403 4.78 -12.09 -11.84
CA LEU A 403 5.19 -13.01 -10.77
C LEU A 403 3.97 -13.63 -10.09
N ILE A 404 2.97 -12.82 -9.74
CA ILE A 404 1.69 -13.29 -9.15
C ILE A 404 1.00 -14.29 -10.07
N LYS A 405 0.88 -13.98 -11.37
CA LYS A 405 0.31 -14.88 -12.38
C LYS A 405 1.09 -16.19 -12.49
N SER A 406 2.42 -16.14 -12.43
CA SER A 406 3.27 -17.32 -12.48
C SER A 406 2.98 -18.27 -11.32
N VAL A 407 2.77 -17.74 -10.11
CA VAL A 407 2.37 -18.53 -8.93
C VAL A 407 1.00 -19.17 -9.14
N TRP A 408 0.07 -18.46 -9.76
CA TRP A 408 -1.24 -19.00 -10.14
C TRP A 408 -1.20 -19.96 -11.34
N GLY A 409 -0.04 -20.17 -11.97
CA GLY A 409 0.08 -21.00 -13.17
C GLY A 409 -0.59 -20.40 -14.40
N ARG A 410 -0.78 -19.09 -14.45
CA ARG A 410 -1.32 -18.37 -15.62
C ARG A 410 -0.21 -18.04 -16.61
N GLU A 411 -0.56 -17.92 -17.89
CA GLU A 411 0.37 -17.43 -18.91
C GLU A 411 0.74 -15.96 -18.64
N VAL A 412 2.03 -15.66 -18.83
CA VAL A 412 2.67 -14.37 -18.58
C VAL A 412 3.11 -13.74 -19.89
#